data_AF-A0A380ZGV7-F1
#
_entry.id   AF-A0A380ZGV7-F1
#
_cell.length_a   1.000
_cell.length_b   1.000
_cell.length_c   1.000
_cell.angle_alpha   90.00
_cell.angle_beta   90.00
_cell.angle_gamma   90.00
#
_symmetry.space_group_name_H-M   'P 1'
#
loop_
_entity.id
_entity.type
_entity.pdbx_description
1 polymer ?
#
loop_
_entity_poly.entity_id
_entity_poly.type
_entity_poly.pdbx_seq_one_letter_code
_entity_poly.pdbx_strand_id
1 'polypeptide(L)'
;MRESAKIILHAFHISDIAAHNDKTITPSAQWLIDNHYTIDKTIQQLRHDLSKSFIKQLPLYKQKIDIPRIFALAWLYIAHTDSEFLQETLTATINGFQKVCTLEISELWALPSVMQMLLIENIRRLSLRIEQTQYMRHFAHTVADKISLADNETKLHTLFTQYKPFTADSTFSAHLFYHLRGASIDSTIALSWLEKQLHSQNSSLEIAKADEHAKQASDGVTMGNMV
;
A
#
# COMPACT_ATOMS: atom_id res chain seq x y z
N MET A 1 -1.81 7.01 -14.60
CA MET A 1 -3.13 7.68 -14.51
C MET A 1 -4.33 6.76 -14.77
N ARG A 2 -4.58 6.22 -15.98
CA ARG A 2 -5.76 5.33 -16.17
C ARG A 2 -5.66 4.04 -15.33
N GLU A 3 -4.50 3.42 -15.32
CA GLU A 3 -4.24 2.24 -14.49
C GLU A 3 -4.30 2.56 -13.00
N SER A 4 -3.65 3.66 -12.57
CA SER A 4 -3.70 4.16 -11.20
C SER A 4 -5.15 4.36 -10.72
N ALA A 5 -6.00 4.98 -11.53
CA ALA A 5 -7.41 5.19 -11.23
C ALA A 5 -8.18 3.88 -11.03
N LYS A 6 -7.94 2.88 -11.89
CA LYS A 6 -8.61 1.58 -11.78
C LYS A 6 -8.26 0.85 -10.48
N ILE A 7 -6.98 0.84 -10.12
CA ILE A 7 -6.49 0.20 -8.90
C ILE A 7 -7.06 0.91 -7.66
N ILE A 8 -7.00 2.24 -7.63
CA ILE A 8 -7.53 3.02 -6.51
C ILE A 8 -9.05 2.79 -6.35
N LEU A 9 -9.79 2.82 -7.45
CA LEU A 9 -11.24 2.59 -7.45
C LEU A 9 -11.61 1.17 -6.99
N HIS A 10 -10.83 0.17 -7.41
CA HIS A 10 -11.05 -1.22 -7.01
C HIS A 10 -10.80 -1.41 -5.50
N ALA A 11 -9.68 -0.89 -4.98
CA ALA A 11 -9.38 -0.91 -3.55
C ALA A 11 -10.45 -0.16 -2.74
N PHE A 12 -10.96 0.97 -3.24
CA PHE A 12 -12.09 1.68 -2.64
C PHE A 12 -13.33 0.79 -2.55
N HIS A 13 -13.78 0.20 -3.67
CA HIS A 13 -14.99 -0.64 -3.68
C HIS A 13 -14.88 -1.86 -2.76
N ILE A 14 -13.75 -2.56 -2.75
CA ILE A 14 -13.55 -3.71 -1.85
C ILE A 14 -13.62 -3.27 -0.39
N SER A 15 -12.95 -2.16 -0.05
CA SER A 15 -12.94 -1.61 1.31
C SER A 15 -14.32 -1.16 1.75
N ASP A 16 -15.04 -0.48 0.86
CA ASP A 16 -16.40 0.03 1.10
C ASP A 16 -17.40 -1.11 1.34
N ILE A 17 -17.35 -2.16 0.51
CA ILE A 17 -18.15 -3.38 0.72
C ILE A 17 -17.78 -4.04 2.04
N ALA A 18 -16.49 -4.12 2.40
CA ALA A 18 -16.07 -4.70 3.67
C ALA A 18 -16.62 -3.91 4.87
N ALA A 19 -16.56 -2.58 4.81
CA ALA A 19 -17.10 -1.69 5.84
C ALA A 19 -18.62 -1.85 6.01
N HIS A 20 -19.37 -1.90 4.91
CA HIS A 20 -20.83 -2.09 4.94
C HIS A 20 -21.27 -3.46 5.47
N ASN A 21 -20.39 -4.45 5.46
CA ASN A 21 -20.63 -5.79 6.01
C ASN A 21 -20.11 -5.94 7.45
N ASP A 22 -19.86 -4.84 8.17
CA ASP A 22 -19.31 -4.80 9.53
C ASP A 22 -17.99 -5.58 9.70
N LYS A 23 -17.22 -5.71 8.62
CA LYS A 23 -15.89 -6.34 8.67
C LYS A 23 -14.87 -5.32 9.13
N THR A 24 -13.90 -5.77 9.92
CA THR A 24 -12.78 -4.94 10.35
C THR A 24 -11.91 -4.52 9.15
N ILE A 25 -11.93 -3.23 8.83
CA ILE A 25 -11.06 -2.63 7.82
C ILE A 25 -9.84 -1.96 8.46
N THR A 26 -8.75 -1.82 7.69
CA THR A 26 -7.54 -1.13 8.17
C THR A 26 -7.76 0.39 8.20
N PRO A 27 -7.00 1.14 9.02
CA PRO A 27 -7.03 2.60 8.98
C PRO A 27 -6.77 3.17 7.58
N SER A 28 -5.83 2.60 6.82
CA SER A 28 -5.54 3.03 5.44
C SER A 28 -6.71 2.77 4.48
N ALA A 29 -7.48 1.69 4.69
CA ALA A 29 -8.69 1.42 3.92
C ALA A 29 -9.80 2.43 4.24
N GLN A 30 -9.98 2.77 5.52
CA GLN A 30 -10.93 3.80 5.94
C GLN A 30 -10.54 5.17 5.34
N TRP A 31 -9.28 5.56 5.45
CA TRP A 31 -8.79 6.81 4.87
C TRP A 31 -9.07 6.87 3.36
N LEU A 32 -8.89 5.76 2.64
CA LEU A 32 -9.18 5.69 1.21
C LEU A 32 -10.67 5.91 0.92
N ILE A 33 -11.56 5.34 1.73
CA ILE A 33 -13.01 5.57 1.63
C ILE A 33 -13.32 7.06 1.83
N ASP A 34 -12.77 7.65 2.89
CA ASP A 34 -13.03 9.05 3.26
C ASP A 34 -12.53 10.05 2.20
N ASN A 35 -11.45 9.71 1.49
CA ASN A 35 -10.77 10.63 0.57
C ASN A 35 -10.96 10.31 -0.93
N HIS A 36 -11.65 9.21 -1.28
CA HIS A 36 -11.75 8.73 -2.67
C HIS A 36 -12.27 9.80 -3.63
N TYR A 37 -13.26 10.60 -3.24
CA TYR A 37 -13.82 11.65 -4.10
C TYR A 37 -12.79 12.72 -4.48
N THR A 38 -12.00 13.20 -3.51
CA THR A 38 -10.93 14.18 -3.73
C THR A 38 -9.84 13.60 -4.64
N ILE A 39 -9.50 12.33 -4.43
CA ILE A 39 -8.52 11.60 -5.24
C ILE A 39 -9.00 11.48 -6.69
N ASP A 40 -10.25 11.05 -6.92
CA ASP A 40 -10.79 10.91 -8.28
C ASP A 40 -10.84 12.24 -9.02
N LYS A 41 -11.30 13.31 -8.35
CA LYS A 41 -11.29 14.67 -8.91
C LYS A 41 -9.89 15.11 -9.32
N THR A 42 -8.89 14.85 -8.47
CA THR A 42 -7.48 15.16 -8.76
C THR A 42 -6.97 14.37 -9.96
N ILE A 43 -7.31 13.07 -10.05
CA ILE A 43 -6.95 12.23 -11.21
C ILE A 43 -7.56 12.78 -12.51
N GLN A 44 -8.81 13.25 -12.46
CA GLN A 44 -9.48 13.84 -13.63
C GLN A 44 -8.78 15.14 -14.06
N GLN A 45 -8.47 16.04 -13.13
CA GLN A 45 -7.74 17.28 -13.40
C GLN A 45 -6.36 17.02 -14.01
N LEU A 46 -5.58 16.11 -13.42
CA LEU A 46 -4.23 15.80 -13.89
C LEU A 46 -4.17 15.23 -15.31
N ARG A 47 -5.24 14.60 -15.80
CA ARG A 47 -5.30 14.15 -17.19
C ARG A 47 -5.31 15.31 -18.18
N HIS A 48 -5.81 16.47 -17.77
CA HIS A 48 -5.80 17.70 -18.55
C HIS A 48 -4.46 18.45 -18.39
N ASP A 49 -4.01 18.63 -17.14
CA ASP A 49 -2.84 19.45 -16.83
C ASP A 49 -1.53 18.83 -17.32
N LEU A 50 -1.39 17.50 -17.21
CA LEU A 50 -0.18 16.76 -17.58
C LEU A 50 -0.34 16.04 -18.93
N SER A 51 -0.68 16.80 -19.97
CA SER A 51 -0.72 16.25 -21.33
C SER A 51 0.65 15.73 -21.76
N LYS A 52 0.67 14.66 -22.58
CA LYS A 52 1.94 14.10 -23.11
C LYS A 52 2.76 15.14 -23.89
N SER A 53 2.09 16.08 -24.56
CA SER A 53 2.75 17.16 -25.29
C SER A 53 3.47 18.11 -24.33
N PHE A 54 2.78 18.52 -23.26
CA PHE A 54 3.36 19.40 -22.24
C PHE A 54 4.57 18.77 -21.56
N ILE A 55 4.48 17.51 -21.12
CA ILE A 55 5.60 16.81 -20.46
C ILE A 55 6.84 16.75 -21.38
N LYS A 56 6.66 16.54 -22.68
CA LYS A 56 7.76 16.47 -23.66
C LYS A 56 8.48 17.80 -23.88
N GLN A 57 7.84 18.93 -23.53
CA GLN A 57 8.44 20.25 -23.65
C GLN A 57 9.32 20.60 -22.44
N LEU A 58 9.22 19.84 -21.34
CA LEU A 58 9.97 20.13 -20.13
C LEU A 58 11.46 19.77 -20.29
N PRO A 59 12.38 20.61 -19.79
CA PRO A 59 13.80 20.32 -19.78
C PRO A 59 14.14 19.00 -19.07
N LEU A 60 14.97 18.17 -19.73
CA LEU A 60 15.38 16.85 -19.23
C LEU A 60 16.62 16.92 -18.34
N TYR A 61 16.72 15.98 -17.40
CA TYR A 61 17.90 15.74 -16.59
C TYR A 61 18.91 14.84 -17.33
N LYS A 62 19.97 15.43 -17.89
CA LYS A 62 20.87 14.76 -18.87
C LYS A 62 21.91 13.78 -18.31
N GLN A 63 21.84 13.36 -17.04
CA GLN A 63 22.94 12.57 -16.46
C GLN A 63 22.77 11.05 -16.52
N LYS A 64 21.55 10.46 -16.50
CA LYS A 64 21.36 8.99 -16.56
C LYS A 64 19.99 8.49 -17.06
N ILE A 65 18.93 9.28 -16.91
CA ILE A 65 17.56 8.88 -17.27
C ILE A 65 16.89 10.11 -17.87
N ASP A 66 16.26 9.97 -19.04
CA ASP A 66 15.47 11.02 -19.67
C ASP A 66 14.16 11.25 -18.91
N ILE A 67 14.27 11.90 -17.75
CA ILE A 67 13.14 12.43 -16.98
C ILE A 67 13.21 13.96 -16.94
N PRO A 68 12.07 14.66 -16.99
CA PRO A 68 12.05 16.09 -16.75
C PRO A 68 12.64 16.43 -15.39
N ARG A 69 13.47 17.49 -15.30
CA ARG A 69 14.16 17.86 -14.05
C ARG A 69 13.18 18.11 -12.92
N ILE A 70 12.05 18.76 -13.22
CA ILE A 70 11.01 19.04 -12.23
C ILE A 70 10.38 17.77 -11.64
N PHE A 71 10.26 16.69 -12.42
CA PHE A 71 9.78 15.40 -11.92
C PHE A 71 10.79 14.77 -10.96
N ALA A 72 12.08 14.84 -11.29
CA ALA A 72 13.14 14.36 -10.41
C ALA A 72 13.15 15.12 -9.07
N LEU A 73 13.01 16.44 -9.13
CA LEU A 73 13.01 17.31 -7.95
C LEU A 73 11.78 17.08 -7.06
N ALA A 74 10.59 16.98 -7.67
CA ALA A 74 9.36 16.66 -6.95
C ALA A 74 9.43 15.26 -6.30
N TRP A 75 9.96 14.27 -7.02
CA TRP A 75 10.16 12.93 -6.48
C TRP A 75 11.14 12.92 -5.30
N LEU A 76 12.26 13.64 -5.42
CA LEU A 76 13.24 13.79 -4.35
C LEU A 76 12.59 14.40 -3.11
N TYR A 77 11.83 15.49 -3.28
CA TYR A 77 11.13 16.14 -2.18
C TYR A 77 10.16 15.18 -1.47
N ILE A 78 9.26 14.53 -2.21
CA ILE A 78 8.28 13.58 -1.64
C ILE A 78 8.96 12.42 -0.90
N ALA A 79 10.07 11.91 -1.44
CA ALA A 79 10.82 10.83 -0.82
C ALA A 79 11.55 11.26 0.47
N HIS A 80 11.89 12.54 0.63
CA HIS A 80 12.55 13.07 1.83
C HIS A 80 11.55 13.50 2.91
N THR A 81 10.31 13.80 2.53
CA THR A 81 9.28 14.25 3.48
C THR A 81 8.23 13.18 3.78
N ASP A 82 8.40 11.95 3.30
CA ASP A 82 7.39 10.89 3.41
C ASP A 82 5.99 11.35 2.97
N SER A 83 5.96 12.09 1.85
CA SER A 83 4.76 12.73 1.28
C SER A 83 4.17 13.88 2.11
N GLU A 84 4.78 14.30 3.22
CA GLU A 84 4.37 15.48 3.97
C GLU A 84 4.67 16.75 3.16
N PHE A 85 3.63 17.55 2.92
CA PHE A 85 3.73 18.79 2.17
C PHE A 85 3.76 19.98 3.12
N LEU A 86 4.87 20.74 3.09
CA LEU A 86 4.98 22.04 3.75
C LEU A 86 5.48 23.05 2.73
N GLN A 87 4.76 24.16 2.59
CA GLN A 87 5.11 25.20 1.61
C GLN A 87 6.53 25.74 1.84
N GLU A 88 6.93 25.91 3.10
CA GLU A 88 8.23 26.45 3.48
C GLU A 88 9.38 25.55 3.02
N THR A 89 9.29 24.25 3.26
CA THR A 89 10.33 23.27 2.91
C THR A 89 10.41 23.05 1.40
N LEU A 90 9.27 23.03 0.70
CA LEU A 90 9.25 22.95 -0.76
C LEU A 90 9.89 24.19 -1.37
N THR A 91 9.53 25.39 -0.87
CA THR A 91 10.11 26.66 -1.33
C THR A 91 11.62 26.68 -1.11
N ALA A 92 12.10 26.25 0.08
CA ALA A 92 13.52 26.14 0.37
C ALA A 92 14.24 25.16 -0.57
N THR A 93 13.62 24.01 -0.85
CA THR A 93 14.16 22.98 -1.76
C THR A 93 14.30 23.52 -3.18
N ILE A 94 13.25 24.17 -3.71
CA ILE A 94 13.26 24.78 -5.05
C ILE A 94 14.31 25.89 -5.12
N ASN A 95 14.36 26.79 -4.13
CA ASN A 95 15.34 27.87 -4.08
C ASN A 95 16.77 27.34 -3.98
N GLY A 96 17.01 26.26 -3.23
CA GLY A 96 18.30 25.58 -3.15
C GLY A 96 18.73 25.04 -4.52
N PHE A 97 17.83 24.34 -5.22
CA PHE A 97 18.10 23.79 -6.54
C PHE A 97 18.41 24.87 -7.58
N GLN A 98 17.62 25.96 -7.58
CA GLN A 98 17.79 27.07 -8.54
C GLN A 98 19.13 27.80 -8.41
N LYS A 99 19.83 27.71 -7.27
CA LYS A 99 21.21 28.23 -7.13
C LYS A 99 22.23 27.48 -7.99
N VAL A 100 21.95 26.22 -8.33
CA VAL A 100 22.82 25.37 -9.15
C VAL A 100 22.32 25.31 -10.59
N CYS A 101 21.00 25.20 -10.77
CA CYS A 101 20.39 25.05 -12.08
C CYS A 101 19.06 25.81 -12.14
N THR A 102 19.02 26.90 -12.92
CA THR A 102 17.81 27.71 -13.10
C THR A 102 16.70 26.88 -13.75
N LEU A 103 15.54 26.89 -13.11
CA LEU A 103 14.32 26.29 -13.64
C LEU A 103 13.63 27.28 -14.58
N GLU A 104 13.02 26.75 -15.63
CA GLU A 104 12.15 27.53 -16.50
C GLU A 104 10.82 27.84 -15.80
N ILE A 105 10.17 28.92 -16.20
CA ILE A 105 8.82 29.27 -15.71
C ILE A 105 7.87 28.09 -15.98
N SER A 106 7.97 27.45 -17.15
CA SER A 106 7.19 26.26 -17.52
C SER A 106 7.36 25.10 -16.51
N GLU A 107 8.58 24.87 -15.99
CA GLU A 107 8.85 23.86 -14.97
C GLU A 107 8.19 24.21 -13.63
N LEU A 108 8.29 25.47 -13.20
CA LEU A 108 7.66 25.93 -11.97
C LEU A 108 6.12 25.83 -12.03
N TRP A 109 5.54 26.12 -13.19
CA TRP A 109 4.11 25.95 -13.43
C TRP A 109 3.68 24.47 -13.45
N ALA A 110 4.57 23.57 -13.87
CA ALA A 110 4.30 22.12 -13.85
C ALA A 110 4.33 21.53 -12.43
N LEU A 111 5.08 22.15 -11.50
CA LEU A 111 5.39 21.58 -10.19
C LEU A 111 4.15 21.10 -9.41
N PRO A 112 3.05 21.88 -9.27
CA PRO A 112 1.89 21.44 -8.51
C PRO A 112 1.25 20.16 -9.08
N SER A 113 1.04 20.12 -10.40
CA SER A 113 0.45 18.95 -11.07
C SER A 113 1.39 17.73 -10.99
N VAL A 114 2.71 17.94 -11.09
CA VAL A 114 3.71 16.86 -10.95
C VAL A 114 3.70 16.29 -9.53
N MET A 115 3.64 17.14 -8.51
CA MET A 115 3.52 16.72 -7.11
C MET A 115 2.26 15.88 -6.90
N GLN A 116 1.10 16.38 -7.32
CA GLN A 116 -0.16 15.65 -7.23
C GLN A 116 -0.10 14.30 -7.97
N MET A 117 0.51 14.25 -9.16
CA MET A 117 0.69 13.00 -9.90
C MET A 117 1.51 11.97 -9.11
N LEU A 118 2.59 12.40 -8.46
CA LEU A 118 3.43 11.51 -7.65
C LEU A 118 2.71 11.05 -6.38
N LEU A 119 1.92 11.91 -5.74
CA LEU A 119 1.06 11.53 -4.61
C LEU A 119 0.02 10.49 -5.03
N ILE A 120 -0.64 10.67 -6.17
CA ILE A 120 -1.57 9.68 -6.75
C ILE A 120 -0.87 8.33 -6.99
N GLU A 121 0.39 8.34 -7.43
CA GLU A 121 1.14 7.11 -7.62
C GLU A 121 1.52 6.42 -6.30
N ASN A 122 1.75 7.19 -5.24
CA ASN A 122 1.92 6.63 -3.89
C ASN A 122 0.61 6.06 -3.35
N ILE A 123 -0.52 6.77 -3.53
CA ILE A 123 -1.86 6.27 -3.19
C ILE A 123 -2.14 4.97 -3.94
N ARG A 124 -1.83 4.88 -5.24
CA ARG A 124 -1.97 3.63 -6.00
C ARG A 124 -1.20 2.47 -5.37
N ARG A 125 0.04 2.70 -4.95
CA ARG A 125 0.87 1.68 -4.28
C ARG A 125 0.25 1.24 -2.96
N LEU A 126 -0.28 2.18 -2.18
CA LEU A 126 -0.97 1.88 -0.92
C LEU A 126 -2.30 1.16 -1.14
N SER A 127 -3.06 1.50 -2.20
CA SER A 127 -4.27 0.78 -2.62
C SER A 127 -3.97 -0.69 -2.93
N LEU A 128 -2.87 -1.00 -3.62
CA LEU A 128 -2.44 -2.39 -3.85
C LEU A 128 -2.12 -3.12 -2.53
N ARG A 129 -1.50 -2.43 -1.56
CA ARG A 129 -1.24 -3.01 -0.23
C ARG A 129 -2.53 -3.27 0.53
N ILE A 130 -3.51 -2.37 0.45
CA ILE A 130 -4.84 -2.54 1.05
C ILE A 130 -5.52 -3.78 0.47
N GLU A 131 -5.53 -3.93 -0.86
CA GLU A 131 -6.09 -5.11 -1.53
C GLU A 131 -5.41 -6.41 -1.09
N GLN A 132 -4.07 -6.43 -1.12
CA GLN A 132 -3.30 -7.60 -0.72
C GLN A 132 -3.56 -7.98 0.74
N THR A 133 -3.63 -6.99 1.64
CA THR A 133 -3.87 -7.21 3.06
C THR A 133 -5.28 -7.76 3.28
N GLN A 134 -6.30 -7.19 2.64
CA GLN A 134 -7.68 -7.72 2.73
C GLN A 134 -7.80 -9.14 2.17
N TYR A 135 -7.14 -9.40 1.03
CA TYR A 135 -7.08 -10.74 0.45
C TYR A 135 -6.44 -11.74 1.42
N MET A 136 -5.27 -11.43 1.99
CA MET A 136 -4.58 -12.34 2.92
C MET A 136 -5.36 -12.60 4.21
N ARG A 137 -6.09 -11.60 4.72
CA ARG A 137 -7.01 -11.79 5.86
C ARG A 137 -8.15 -12.75 5.53
N HIS A 138 -8.84 -12.52 4.42
CA HIS A 138 -9.95 -13.37 4.01
C HIS A 138 -9.48 -14.80 3.67
N PHE A 139 -8.30 -14.91 3.06
CA PHE A 139 -7.68 -16.17 2.75
C PHE A 139 -7.31 -16.94 4.02
N ALA A 140 -6.73 -16.28 5.03
CA ALA A 140 -6.45 -16.89 6.33
C ALA A 140 -7.72 -17.43 7.01
N HIS A 141 -8.82 -16.69 6.98
CA HIS A 141 -10.12 -17.15 7.49
C HIS A 141 -10.61 -18.41 6.73
N THR A 142 -10.59 -18.36 5.40
CA THR A 142 -10.99 -19.51 4.57
C THR A 142 -10.13 -20.75 4.83
N VAL A 143 -8.83 -20.57 5.07
CA VAL A 143 -7.91 -21.66 5.42
C VAL A 143 -8.23 -22.20 6.81
N ALA A 144 -8.50 -21.34 7.78
CA ALA A 144 -8.91 -21.76 9.12
C ALA A 144 -10.20 -22.60 9.11
N ASP A 145 -11.19 -22.21 8.29
CA ASP A 145 -12.44 -22.97 8.12
C ASP A 145 -12.15 -24.37 7.54
N LYS A 146 -11.32 -24.44 6.49
CA LYS A 146 -10.93 -25.72 5.87
C LYS A 146 -10.17 -26.63 6.83
N ILE A 147 -9.29 -26.06 7.64
CA ILE A 147 -8.57 -26.80 8.68
C ILE A 147 -9.54 -27.33 9.72
N SER A 148 -10.51 -26.51 10.15
CA SER A 148 -11.52 -26.89 11.15
C SER A 148 -12.49 -27.96 10.66
N LEU A 149 -12.73 -28.04 9.35
CA LEU A 149 -13.58 -29.05 8.70
C LEU A 149 -12.82 -30.33 8.32
N ALA A 150 -11.51 -30.40 8.54
CA ALA A 150 -10.72 -31.59 8.22
C ALA A 150 -11.08 -32.73 9.19
N ASP A 151 -11.62 -33.82 8.64
CA ASP A 151 -12.10 -34.98 9.40
C ASP A 151 -11.01 -36.04 9.68
N ASN A 152 -9.80 -35.86 9.14
CA ASN A 152 -8.67 -36.76 9.36
C ASN A 152 -7.32 -36.06 9.18
N GLU A 153 -6.28 -36.68 9.76
CA GLU A 153 -4.90 -36.16 9.72
C GLU A 153 -4.34 -36.07 8.30
N THR A 154 -4.70 -36.99 7.39
CA THR A 154 -4.19 -37.00 6.01
C THR A 154 -4.64 -35.76 5.23
N LYS A 155 -5.92 -35.38 5.35
CA LYS A 155 -6.46 -34.14 4.77
C LYS A 155 -5.81 -32.92 5.40
N LEU A 156 -5.64 -32.93 6.72
CA LEU A 156 -4.99 -31.84 7.44
C LEU A 156 -3.54 -31.61 6.96
N HIS A 157 -2.75 -32.68 6.84
CA HIS A 157 -1.39 -32.61 6.29
C HIS A 157 -1.33 -32.14 4.82
N THR A 158 -2.35 -32.51 4.03
CA THR A 158 -2.48 -32.02 2.65
C THR A 158 -2.69 -30.49 2.64
N LEU A 159 -3.59 -29.98 3.50
CA LEU A 159 -3.84 -28.55 3.65
C LEU A 159 -2.59 -27.81 4.14
N PHE A 160 -1.86 -28.36 5.10
CA PHE A 160 -0.58 -27.80 5.57
C PHE A 160 0.45 -27.65 4.45
N THR A 161 0.58 -28.67 3.60
CA THR A 161 1.50 -28.61 2.46
C THR A 161 1.05 -27.55 1.44
N GLN A 162 -0.26 -27.49 1.19
CA GLN A 162 -0.86 -26.53 0.26
C GLN A 162 -0.68 -25.07 0.71
N TYR A 163 -0.85 -24.79 2.02
CA TYR A 163 -0.87 -23.42 2.54
C TYR A 163 0.46 -22.93 3.14
N LYS A 164 1.47 -23.81 3.24
CA LYS A 164 2.81 -23.46 3.69
C LYS A 164 3.42 -22.21 3.01
N PRO A 165 3.30 -21.98 1.68
CA PRO A 165 3.92 -20.80 1.05
C PRO A 165 3.41 -19.46 1.58
N PHE A 166 2.18 -19.43 2.10
CA PHE A 166 1.52 -18.20 2.55
C PHE A 166 1.89 -17.80 3.97
N THR A 167 2.53 -18.69 4.75
CA THR A 167 2.96 -18.37 6.13
C THR A 167 4.07 -17.33 6.18
N ALA A 168 4.68 -17.01 5.04
CA ALA A 168 5.64 -15.90 4.90
C ALA A 168 4.99 -14.52 4.92
N ASP A 169 3.68 -14.41 4.68
CA ASP A 169 2.93 -13.16 4.83
C ASP A 169 2.50 -12.99 6.29
N SER A 170 2.93 -11.90 6.93
CA SER A 170 2.64 -11.61 8.33
C SER A 170 1.14 -11.45 8.59
N THR A 171 0.40 -10.84 7.65
CA THR A 171 -1.06 -10.71 7.70
C THR A 171 -1.72 -12.08 7.75
N PHE A 172 -1.33 -12.98 6.85
CA PHE A 172 -1.88 -14.32 6.76
C PHE A 172 -1.63 -15.10 8.06
N SER A 173 -0.38 -15.11 8.53
CA SER A 173 0.02 -15.85 9.72
C SER A 173 -0.64 -15.33 11.00
N ALA A 174 -0.70 -14.00 11.19
CA ALA A 174 -1.33 -13.39 12.37
C ALA A 174 -2.84 -13.69 12.42
N HIS A 175 -3.54 -13.57 11.28
CA HIS A 175 -4.97 -13.84 11.21
C HIS A 175 -5.28 -15.34 11.30
N LEU A 176 -4.49 -16.20 10.65
CA LEU A 176 -4.67 -17.65 10.74
C LEU A 176 -4.52 -18.12 12.19
N PHE A 177 -3.51 -17.61 12.90
CA PHE A 177 -3.34 -17.89 14.33
C PHE A 177 -4.56 -17.47 15.16
N TYR A 178 -5.06 -16.24 14.95
CA TYR A 178 -6.22 -15.72 15.67
C TYR A 178 -7.44 -16.64 15.49
N HIS A 179 -7.71 -17.07 14.26
CA HIS A 179 -8.83 -17.95 13.96
C HIS A 179 -8.64 -19.37 14.53
N LEU A 180 -7.44 -19.95 14.41
CA LEU A 180 -7.17 -21.28 14.93
C LEU A 180 -7.27 -21.33 16.47
N ARG A 181 -6.84 -20.28 17.18
CA ARG A 181 -6.97 -20.21 18.65
C ARG A 181 -8.42 -20.18 19.13
N GLY A 182 -9.34 -19.69 18.30
CA GLY A 182 -10.78 -19.68 18.59
C GLY A 182 -11.50 -21.01 18.28
N ALA A 183 -10.82 -21.97 17.64
CA ALA A 183 -11.40 -23.25 17.20
C ALA A 183 -11.15 -24.39 18.21
N SER A 184 -11.85 -25.52 18.03
CA SER A 184 -11.87 -26.71 18.89
C SER A 184 -10.51 -27.44 19.04
N ILE A 185 -10.49 -28.62 19.68
CA ILE A 185 -9.31 -29.43 20.05
C ILE A 185 -8.29 -29.67 18.90
N ASP A 186 -8.74 -29.72 17.64
CA ASP A 186 -7.89 -29.87 16.44
C ASP A 186 -7.03 -28.64 16.11
N SER A 187 -7.30 -27.50 16.76
CA SER A 187 -6.50 -26.27 16.66
C SER A 187 -5.06 -26.48 17.10
N THR A 188 -4.78 -27.39 18.04
CA THR A 188 -3.43 -27.58 18.59
C THR A 188 -2.43 -28.06 17.54
N ILE A 189 -2.85 -28.99 16.65
CA ILE A 189 -1.99 -29.53 15.59
C ILE A 189 -1.72 -28.44 14.54
N ALA A 190 -2.76 -27.69 14.15
CA ALA A 190 -2.62 -26.60 13.18
C ALA A 190 -1.78 -25.43 13.71
N LEU A 191 -1.93 -25.08 15.00
CA LEU A 191 -1.12 -24.06 15.66
C LEU A 191 0.36 -24.47 15.72
N SER A 192 0.66 -25.69 16.16
CA SER A 192 2.05 -26.18 16.20
C SER A 192 2.68 -26.26 14.81
N TRP A 193 1.90 -26.59 13.77
CA TRP A 193 2.35 -26.53 12.39
C TRP A 193 2.71 -25.09 11.96
N LEU A 194 1.85 -24.12 12.26
CA LEU A 194 2.07 -22.71 11.91
C LEU A 194 3.31 -22.16 12.62
N GLU A 195 3.45 -22.43 13.92
CA GLU A 195 4.63 -22.05 14.71
C GLU A 195 5.92 -22.64 14.11
N LYS A 196 5.90 -23.92 13.71
CA LYS A 196 7.03 -24.56 13.04
C LYS A 196 7.38 -23.88 11.72
N GLN A 197 6.40 -23.44 10.94
CA GLN A 197 6.68 -22.71 9.70
C GLN A 197 7.30 -21.34 9.98
N LEU A 198 6.75 -20.57 10.93
CA LEU A 198 7.30 -19.27 11.31
C LEU A 198 8.75 -19.40 11.80
N HIS A 199 9.03 -20.37 12.67
CA HIS A 199 10.37 -20.64 13.14
C HIS A 199 11.34 -21.02 12.01
N SER A 200 10.89 -21.79 11.01
CA SER A 200 11.74 -22.12 9.85
C SER A 200 12.12 -20.90 9.00
N GLN A 201 11.40 -19.79 9.17
CA GLN A 201 11.62 -18.52 8.47
C GLN A 201 12.29 -17.47 9.38
N ASN A 202 12.87 -17.87 10.52
CA ASN A 202 13.40 -16.98 11.56
C ASN A 202 12.37 -15.95 12.08
N SER A 203 11.08 -16.29 12.00
CA SER A 203 9.98 -15.48 12.51
C SER A 203 9.34 -16.18 13.72
N SER A 204 8.41 -15.48 14.35
CA SER A 204 7.55 -15.99 15.41
C SER A 204 6.19 -15.32 15.30
N LEU A 205 5.21 -15.82 16.05
CA LEU A 205 3.89 -15.19 16.07
C LEU A 205 3.95 -13.72 16.52
N GLU A 206 4.74 -13.43 17.55
CA GLU A 206 4.85 -12.07 18.08
C GLU A 206 5.53 -11.14 17.08
N ILE A 207 6.51 -11.64 16.32
CA ILE A 207 7.12 -10.91 15.20
C ILE A 207 6.09 -10.69 14.10
N ALA A 208 5.34 -11.71 13.67
CA ALA A 208 4.33 -11.57 12.62
C ALA A 208 3.22 -10.57 12.99
N LYS A 209 2.77 -10.55 14.25
CA LYS A 209 1.81 -9.55 14.75
C LYS A 209 2.43 -8.15 14.77
N ALA A 210 3.66 -8.02 15.29
CA ALA A 210 4.36 -6.75 15.33
C ALA A 210 4.58 -6.17 13.92
N ASP A 211 4.98 -7.01 12.96
CA ASP A 211 5.17 -6.64 11.56
C ASP A 211 3.87 -6.17 10.91
N GLU A 212 2.76 -6.87 11.17
CA GLU A 212 1.43 -6.45 10.68
C GLU A 212 1.00 -5.11 11.29
N HIS A 213 1.21 -4.91 12.59
CA HIS A 213 0.93 -3.62 13.25
C HIS A 213 1.81 -2.49 12.71
N ALA A 214 3.12 -2.72 12.54
CA ALA A 214 4.05 -1.75 12.00
C ALA A 214 3.70 -1.37 10.55
N LYS A 215 3.31 -2.35 9.73
CA LYS A 215 2.84 -2.12 8.35
C LYS A 215 1.60 -1.25 8.31
N GLN A 216 0.58 -1.54 9.12
CA GLN A 216 -0.63 -0.72 9.21
C GLN A 216 -0.36 0.71 9.70
N ALA A 217 0.51 0.86 10.71
CA ALA A 217 0.88 2.16 11.25
C ALA A 217 1.61 2.99 10.19
N SER A 218 2.59 2.41 9.51
CA SER A 218 3.33 3.07 8.43
C SER A 218 2.43 3.48 7.27
N ASP A 219 1.58 2.57 6.78
CA ASP A 219 0.64 2.88 5.69
C ASP A 219 -0.37 3.96 6.12
N GLY A 220 -0.78 3.98 7.40
CA GLY A 220 -1.68 4.99 7.96
C GLY A 220 -1.06 6.39 8.03
N VAL A 221 0.18 6.50 8.51
CA VAL A 221 0.91 7.78 8.58
C VAL A 221 1.13 8.35 7.18
N THR A 222 1.61 7.52 6.25
CA THR A 222 1.88 7.95 4.88
C THR A 222 0.61 8.42 4.17
N MET A 223 -0.53 7.75 4.35
CA MET A 223 -1.81 8.24 3.82
C MET A 223 -2.24 9.55 4.49
N GLY A 224 -2.08 9.67 5.82
CA GLY A 224 -2.42 10.88 6.57
C GLY A 224 -1.68 12.13 6.07
N ASN A 225 -0.43 11.97 5.65
CA ASN A 225 0.39 13.06 5.10
C ASN A 225 -0.02 13.53 3.69
N MET A 226 -0.89 12.79 2.99
CA MET A 226 -1.29 13.06 1.60
C MET A 226 -2.57 13.92 1.46
N VAL A 227 -3.12 14.41 2.58
CA VAL A 227 -4.32 15.27 2.62
C VAL A 227 -3.95 16.75 2.70
#